data_AF-A0A316QEQ9-F1
#
_entry.id   AF-A0A316QEQ9-F1
#
_cell.length_a   1.000
_cell.length_b   1.000
_cell.length_c   1.000
_cell.angle_alpha   90.00
_cell.angle_beta   90.00
_cell.angle_gamma   90.00
#
_symmetry.space_group_name_H-M   'P 1'
#
loop_
_entity.id
_entity.type
_entity.pdbx_description
1 polymer ?
#
loop_
_entity_poly.entity_id
_entity_poly.type
_entity_poly.pdbx_seq_one_letter_code
_entity_poly.pdbx_strand_id
1 'polypeptide(L)'
;MHIQQTENKIDFDLFKSNVCHRLKELGDTEFMIDLLESGIIRQYYDKQWYPEALYLLAMLDYVSRVNEVALCTDYDDLRNKKLQETAFPSSIIAQALVTGDETIKSKAIEESIPEFIRFNIVEKDVPDVV
;
A
#
# COMPACT_ATOMS: atom_id res chain seq x y z
N MET A 1 -21.76 -1.87 -21.35
CA MET A 1 -21.37 -2.26 -19.98
C MET A 1 -19.89 -1.90 -19.85
N HIS A 2 -19.59 -0.80 -19.15
CA HIS A 2 -18.21 -0.33 -18.97
C HIS A 2 -17.54 -1.20 -17.89
N ILE A 3 -16.77 -2.21 -18.32
CA ILE A 3 -15.85 -2.97 -17.48
C ILE A 3 -14.54 -2.18 -17.52
N GLN A 4 -14.32 -1.27 -16.58
CA GLN A 4 -13.05 -0.53 -16.49
C GLN A 4 -12.60 -0.28 -15.05
N GLN A 5 -13.48 -0.43 -14.05
CA GLN A 5 -13.12 -0.22 -12.64
C GLN A 5 -12.56 -1.48 -11.94
N THR A 6 -12.82 -2.69 -12.46
CA THR A 6 -12.38 -3.95 -11.84
C THR A 6 -10.94 -4.31 -12.19
N GLU A 7 -10.49 -4.05 -13.43
CA GLU A 7 -9.14 -4.39 -13.88
C GLU A 7 -8.07 -3.63 -13.07
N ASN A 8 -8.22 -2.30 -12.93
CA ASN A 8 -7.30 -1.47 -12.15
C ASN A 8 -7.20 -1.88 -10.66
N LYS A 9 -8.25 -2.49 -10.08
CA LYS A 9 -8.22 -2.96 -8.68
C LYS A 9 -7.49 -4.30 -8.54
N ILE A 10 -7.71 -5.21 -9.48
CA ILE A 10 -7.01 -6.51 -9.54
C ILE A 10 -5.52 -6.26 -9.78
N ASP A 11 -5.18 -5.33 -10.68
CA ASP A 11 -3.81 -4.96 -10.97
C ASP A 11 -3.11 -4.37 -9.74
N PHE A 12 -3.82 -3.55 -8.96
CA PHE A 12 -3.27 -3.02 -7.70
C PHE A 12 -3.13 -4.10 -6.62
N ASP A 13 -4.08 -5.03 -6.46
CA ASP A 13 -3.92 -6.14 -5.52
C ASP A 13 -2.76 -7.07 -5.89
N LEU A 14 -2.55 -7.31 -7.20
CA LEU A 14 -1.39 -8.04 -7.68
C LEU A 14 -0.09 -7.29 -7.40
N PHE A 15 -0.08 -5.97 -7.62
CA PHE A 15 1.06 -5.12 -7.29
C PHE A 15 1.43 -5.21 -5.81
N LYS A 16 0.46 -5.05 -4.90
CA LYS A 16 0.66 -5.18 -3.46
C LYS A 16 1.25 -6.54 -3.08
N SER A 17 0.70 -7.61 -3.66
CA SER A 17 1.19 -8.97 -3.45
C SER A 17 2.64 -9.13 -3.90
N ASN A 18 3.00 -8.60 -5.07
CA ASN A 18 4.36 -8.64 -5.59
C ASN A 18 5.34 -7.87 -4.69
N VAL A 19 4.94 -6.72 -4.15
CA VAL A 19 5.75 -5.95 -3.20
C VAL A 19 5.97 -6.74 -1.90
N CYS A 20 4.93 -7.37 -1.35
CA CYS A 20 5.07 -8.22 -0.15
C CYS A 20 5.97 -9.44 -0.40
N HIS A 21 5.87 -10.07 -1.57
CA HIS A 21 6.78 -11.14 -1.98
C HIS A 21 8.23 -10.64 -2.06
N ARG A 22 8.44 -9.48 -2.68
CA ARG A 22 9.77 -8.86 -2.79
C ARG A 22 10.36 -8.52 -1.42
N LEU A 23 9.57 -7.98 -0.49
CA LEU A 23 9.99 -7.74 0.90
C LEU A 23 10.43 -9.04 1.57
N LYS A 24 9.66 -10.11 1.41
CA LYS A 24 9.98 -11.43 1.98
C LYS A 24 11.25 -12.05 1.37
N GLU A 25 11.51 -11.84 0.08
CA GLU A 25 12.68 -12.41 -0.61
C GLU A 25 13.97 -11.64 -0.32
N LEU A 26 13.91 -10.32 -0.26
CA LEU A 26 15.08 -9.46 -0.01
C LEU A 26 15.39 -9.33 1.50
N GLY A 27 14.36 -9.40 2.34
CA GLY A 27 14.44 -8.97 3.73
C GLY A 27 14.38 -7.45 3.86
N ASP A 28 14.19 -6.99 5.09
CA ASP A 28 13.84 -5.60 5.40
C ASP A 28 14.87 -4.58 4.93
N THR A 29 16.15 -4.81 5.25
CA THR A 29 17.22 -3.85 4.97
C THR A 29 17.49 -3.72 3.47
N GLU A 30 17.63 -4.83 2.75
CA GLU A 30 17.85 -4.83 1.30
C GLU A 30 16.62 -4.27 0.55
N PHE A 31 15.41 -4.58 1.02
CA PHE A 31 14.19 -4.00 0.46
C PHE A 31 14.18 -2.46 0.58
N MET A 32 14.52 -1.93 1.76
CA MET A 32 14.62 -0.48 1.98
C MET A 32 15.69 0.16 1.09
N ILE A 33 16.89 -0.43 1.02
CA ILE A 33 17.98 0.07 0.18
C ILE A 33 17.55 0.12 -1.29
N ASP A 34 16.94 -0.94 -1.82
CA ASP A 34 16.48 -0.96 -3.22
C ASP A 34 15.44 0.14 -3.49
N LEU A 35 14.47 0.35 -2.59
CA LEU A 35 13.49 1.43 -2.76
C LEU A 35 14.12 2.82 -2.74
N LEU A 36 15.08 3.05 -1.85
CA LEU A 36 15.76 4.34 -1.71
C LEU A 36 16.68 4.63 -2.89
N GLU A 37 17.53 3.67 -3.29
CA GLU A 37 18.49 3.85 -4.38
C GLU A 37 17.83 3.92 -5.76
N SER A 38 16.78 3.13 -5.98
CA SER A 38 16.05 3.17 -7.27
C SER A 38 15.25 4.46 -7.46
N GLY A 39 14.87 5.13 -6.37
CA GLY A 39 13.97 6.29 -6.41
C GLY A 39 12.59 5.95 -6.99
N ILE A 40 12.20 4.68 -7.00
CA ILE A 40 11.01 4.17 -7.72
C ILE A 40 9.71 4.83 -7.24
N ILE A 41 9.64 5.19 -5.95
CA ILE A 41 8.49 5.89 -5.35
C ILE A 41 8.23 7.20 -6.08
N ARG A 42 9.28 8.02 -6.28
CA ARG A 42 9.17 9.30 -6.97
C ARG A 42 8.83 9.10 -8.44
N GLN A 43 9.47 8.13 -9.09
CA GLN A 43 9.20 7.81 -10.49
C GLN A 43 7.74 7.43 -10.73
N TYR A 44 7.14 6.62 -9.84
CA TYR A 44 5.73 6.26 -9.93
C TYR A 44 4.83 7.46 -9.67
N TYR A 45 5.17 8.30 -8.70
CA TYR A 45 4.41 9.51 -8.42
C TYR A 45 4.39 10.48 -9.61
N ASP A 46 5.54 10.72 -10.23
CA ASP A 46 5.68 11.62 -11.39
C ASP A 46 4.94 11.08 -12.63
N LYS A 47 4.82 9.75 -12.75
CA LYS A 47 3.99 9.06 -13.76
C LYS A 47 2.51 9.03 -13.43
N GLN A 48 2.09 9.62 -12.30
CA GLN A 48 0.72 9.62 -11.80
C GLN A 48 0.19 8.24 -11.37
N TRP A 49 1.09 7.28 -11.11
CA TRP A 49 0.77 5.98 -10.52
C TRP A 49 0.68 6.12 -9.01
N TYR A 50 -0.30 6.91 -8.57
CA TYR A 50 -0.43 7.32 -7.18
C TYR A 50 -0.70 6.16 -6.21
N PRO A 51 -1.58 5.19 -6.51
CA PRO A 51 -1.79 4.05 -5.61
C PRO A 51 -0.49 3.28 -5.35
N GLU A 52 0.28 2.99 -6.39
CA GLU A 52 1.53 2.25 -6.32
C GLU A 52 2.61 3.05 -5.59
N ALA A 53 2.76 4.33 -5.91
CA ALA A 53 3.74 5.21 -5.26
C ALA A 53 3.47 5.33 -3.75
N LEU A 54 2.22 5.59 -3.37
CA LEU A 54 1.84 5.74 -1.97
C LEU A 54 1.88 4.41 -1.21
N TYR A 55 1.59 3.28 -1.87
CA TYR A 55 1.77 1.96 -1.27
C TYR A 55 3.23 1.65 -0.96
N LEU A 56 4.15 1.93 -1.90
CA LEU A 56 5.58 1.73 -1.66
C LEU A 56 6.11 2.63 -0.55
N LEU A 57 5.64 3.88 -0.48
CA LEU A 57 5.99 4.80 0.61
C LEU A 57 5.44 4.32 1.95
N ALA A 58 4.21 3.81 1.99
CA ALA A 58 3.63 3.21 3.20
C ALA A 58 4.44 1.99 3.66
N MET A 59 4.85 1.14 2.71
CA MET A 59 5.69 -0.03 2.99
C MET A 59 7.06 0.38 3.54
N LEU A 60 7.71 1.38 2.93
CA LEU A 60 8.98 1.92 3.41
C LEU A 60 8.84 2.50 4.84
N ASP A 61 7.80 3.30 5.08
CA ASP A 61 7.52 3.88 6.41
C ASP A 61 7.24 2.76 7.45
N TYR A 62 6.51 1.70 7.06
CA TYR A 62 6.19 0.55 7.91
C TYR A 62 7.45 -0.23 8.29
N VAL A 63 8.26 -0.62 7.32
CA VAL A 63 9.52 -1.36 7.56
C VAL A 63 10.47 -0.50 8.39
N SER A 64 10.56 0.80 8.13
CA SER A 64 11.37 1.74 8.93
C SER A 64 10.93 1.76 10.39
N ARG A 65 9.61 1.83 10.66
CA ARG A 65 9.08 1.79 12.04
C ARG A 65 9.45 0.50 12.75
N VAL A 66 9.26 -0.65 12.09
CA VAL A 66 9.51 -1.95 12.73
C VAL A 66 11.00 -2.18 12.99
N ASN A 67 11.87 -1.63 12.13
CA ASN A 67 13.32 -1.70 12.30
C ASN A 67 13.91 -0.55 13.13
N GLU A 68 13.08 0.32 13.72
CA GLU A 68 13.49 1.50 14.49
C GLU A 68 14.46 2.45 13.72
N VAL A 69 14.29 2.53 12.40
CA VAL A 69 15.08 3.40 11.51
C VAL A 69 14.34 4.73 11.28
N ALA A 70 15.10 5.82 11.22
CA ALA A 70 14.55 7.13 10.90
C ALA A 70 13.98 7.18 9.47
N LEU A 71 12.85 7.86 9.30
CA LEU A 71 12.22 8.02 7.99
C LEU A 71 13.11 8.84 7.04
N CYS A 72 13.17 8.43 5.78
CA CYS A 72 13.81 9.20 4.71
C CYS A 72 13.01 10.48 4.42
N THR A 73 13.64 11.65 4.59
CA THR A 73 13.01 12.98 4.44
C THR A 73 12.66 13.36 3.01
N ASP A 74 13.23 12.67 2.00
CA ASP A 74 13.03 13.00 0.59
C ASP A 74 11.59 12.81 0.10
N TYR A 75 10.77 12.11 0.90
CA TYR A 75 9.37 11.84 0.62
C TYR A 75 8.39 12.62 1.50
N ASP A 76 8.84 13.59 2.29
CA ASP A 76 7.97 14.32 3.23
C ASP A 76 6.83 15.08 2.53
N ASP A 77 7.05 15.55 1.30
CA ASP A 77 6.01 16.16 0.47
C ASP A 77 4.92 15.15 0.09
N LEU A 78 5.30 13.90 -0.19
CA LEU A 78 4.38 12.79 -0.49
C LEU A 78 3.65 12.30 0.76
N ARG A 79 4.27 12.36 1.95
CA ARG A 79 3.64 11.96 3.22
C ARG A 79 2.40 12.78 3.58
N ASN A 80 2.29 13.98 3.03
CA ASN A 80 1.13 14.87 3.17
C ASN A 80 0.04 14.65 2.10
N LYS A 81 0.20 13.65 1.22
CA LYS A 81 -0.78 13.27 0.19
C LYS A 81 -1.58 12.06 0.64
N LYS A 82 -2.70 11.79 -0.03
CA LYS A 82 -3.52 10.58 0.10
C LYS A 82 -4.38 10.39 -1.15
N LEU A 83 -4.85 9.16 -1.37
CA LEU A 83 -5.80 8.87 -2.44
C LEU A 83 -7.15 9.55 -2.16
N GLN A 84 -7.87 9.94 -3.21
CA GLN A 84 -9.20 10.55 -3.08
C GLN A 84 -10.22 9.53 -2.55
N GLU A 85 -10.15 8.30 -3.06
CA GLU A 85 -10.99 7.18 -2.64
C GLU A 85 -10.17 6.17 -1.84
N THR A 86 -10.83 5.46 -0.92
CA THR A 86 -10.20 4.39 -0.16
C THR A 86 -9.96 3.16 -1.04
N ALA A 87 -8.70 2.74 -1.14
CA ALA A 87 -8.29 1.54 -1.85
C ALA A 87 -8.51 0.31 -0.96
N PHE A 88 -9.67 -0.32 -1.11
CA PHE A 88 -9.99 -1.59 -0.47
C PHE A 88 -9.45 -2.78 -1.28
N PRO A 89 -8.95 -3.84 -0.62
CA PRO A 89 -8.68 -5.11 -1.27
C PRO A 89 -9.92 -5.67 -1.96
N SER A 90 -9.74 -6.35 -3.10
CA SER A 90 -10.84 -6.96 -3.85
C SER A 90 -11.62 -7.97 -3.02
N SER A 91 -10.95 -8.67 -2.10
CA SER A 91 -11.57 -9.60 -1.16
C SER A 91 -12.61 -8.92 -0.25
N ILE A 92 -12.28 -7.75 0.31
CA ILE A 92 -13.18 -6.95 1.16
C ILE A 92 -14.36 -6.42 0.35
N ILE A 93 -14.10 -5.92 -0.86
CA ILE A 93 -15.16 -5.44 -1.76
C ILE A 93 -16.13 -6.58 -2.11
N ALA A 94 -15.59 -7.73 -2.52
CA ALA A 94 -16.39 -8.90 -2.87
C ALA A 94 -17.23 -9.39 -1.68
N GLN A 95 -16.64 -9.42 -0.48
CA GLN A 95 -17.34 -9.85 0.73
C GLN A 95 -18.50 -8.92 1.09
N ALA A 96 -18.29 -7.60 1.06
CA ALA A 96 -19.35 -6.62 1.29
C ALA A 96 -20.49 -6.74 0.25
N LEU A 97 -20.14 -6.94 -1.02
CA LEU A 97 -21.13 -7.10 -2.10
C LEU A 97 -21.96 -8.38 -1.96
N VAL A 98 -21.34 -9.51 -1.63
CA VAL A 98 -22.04 -10.80 -1.50
C VAL A 98 -22.94 -10.84 -0.26
N THR A 99 -22.50 -10.22 0.84
CA THR A 99 -23.24 -10.20 2.10
C THR A 99 -24.26 -9.06 2.18
N GLY A 100 -24.08 -7.99 1.41
CA GLY A 100 -24.83 -6.74 1.55
C GLY A 100 -24.48 -5.96 2.82
N ASP A 101 -23.42 -6.35 3.53
CA ASP A 101 -23.00 -5.75 4.80
C ASP A 101 -21.83 -4.78 4.59
N GLU A 102 -22.14 -3.48 4.65
CA GLU A 102 -21.15 -2.41 4.51
C GLU A 102 -20.26 -2.25 5.76
N THR A 103 -20.62 -2.84 6.92
CA THR A 103 -19.79 -2.77 8.14
C THR A 103 -18.43 -3.47 7.97
N ILE A 104 -18.33 -4.39 7.01
CA ILE A 104 -17.10 -5.08 6.62
C ILE A 104 -16.02 -4.09 6.19
N LYS A 105 -16.38 -3.01 5.47
CA LYS A 105 -15.43 -1.98 5.04
C LYS A 105 -14.93 -1.15 6.22
N SER A 106 -15.84 -0.77 7.13
CA SER A 106 -15.47 -0.02 8.34
C SER A 106 -14.49 -0.80 9.21
N LYS A 107 -14.78 -2.09 9.43
CA LYS A 107 -13.89 -2.98 10.18
C LYS A 107 -12.53 -3.12 9.50
N ALA A 108 -12.48 -3.25 8.18
CA ALA A 108 -11.22 -3.33 7.44
C ALA A 108 -10.37 -2.05 7.59
N ILE A 109 -10.99 -0.87 7.66
CA ILE A 109 -10.30 0.39 7.94
C ILE A 109 -9.71 0.39 9.36
N GLU A 110 -10.48 -0.05 10.35
CA GLU A 110 -10.04 -0.09 11.76
C GLU A 110 -8.87 -1.06 11.97
N GLU A 111 -8.85 -2.18 11.25
CA GLU A 111 -7.78 -3.19 11.30
C GLU A 111 -6.55 -2.82 10.44
N SER A 112 -6.60 -1.72 9.68
CA SER A 112 -5.52 -1.36 8.75
C SER A 112 -4.27 -0.85 9.47
N ILE A 113 -3.11 -1.18 8.91
CA ILE A 113 -1.82 -0.71 9.37
C ILE A 113 -1.75 0.84 9.22
N PRO A 114 -1.31 1.57 10.27
CA PRO A 114 -1.34 3.04 10.30
C PRO A 114 -0.68 3.73 9.09
N GLU A 115 0.45 3.19 8.63
CA GLU A 115 1.22 3.75 7.51
C GLU A 115 0.46 3.70 6.19
N PHE A 116 -0.36 2.66 5.97
CA PHE A 116 -1.14 2.48 4.75
C PHE A 116 -2.44 3.28 4.82
N ILE A 117 -3.15 3.22 5.95
CA ILE A 117 -4.44 3.91 6.07
C ILE A 117 -4.30 5.43 6.03
N ARG A 118 -3.13 5.98 6.42
CA ARG A 118 -2.81 7.41 6.23
C ARG A 118 -2.97 7.84 4.76
N PHE A 119 -2.71 6.95 3.81
CA PHE A 119 -2.83 7.19 2.38
C PHE A 119 -4.18 6.79 1.78
N ASN A 120 -5.16 6.43 2.62
CA ASN A 120 -6.44 5.82 2.22
C ASN A 120 -6.26 4.42 1.58
N ILE A 121 -5.25 3.66 1.99
CA ILE A 121 -5.05 2.27 1.53
C ILE A 121 -5.36 1.32 2.68
N VAL A 122 -6.28 0.38 2.45
CA VAL A 122 -6.62 -0.66 3.43
C VAL A 122 -5.67 -1.82 3.21
N GLU A 123 -4.75 -1.97 4.14
CA GLU A 123 -3.79 -3.08 4.18
C GLU A 123 -3.59 -3.51 5.63
N LYS A 124 -3.66 -4.82 5.86
CA LYS A 124 -3.53 -5.41 7.20
C LYS A 124 -2.57 -6.60 7.23
N ASP A 125 -2.27 -7.18 6.07
CA ASP A 125 -1.52 -8.43 5.94
C ASP A 125 -0.19 -8.14 5.22
N VAL A 126 0.76 -7.56 5.95
CA VAL A 126 2.16 -7.44 5.52
C VAL A 126 2.95 -8.59 6.17
N PRO A 127 3.86 -9.28 5.45
CA PRO A 127 4.65 -10.36 6.03
C PRO A 127 5.34 -9.94 7.34
N ASP A 128 5.51 -10.88 8.26
CA ASP A 128 6.31 -10.67 9.47
C ASP A 128 7.70 -10.18 9.06
N VAL A 129 8.01 -8.98 9.50
CA VAL A 129 9.30 -8.28 9.38
C VAL A 129 10.16 -8.71 10.59
N VAL A 130 11.40 -9.14 10.35
CA VAL A 130 12.26 -9.87 11.32
C VAL A 130 13.67 -9.33 11.34
#